data_AF-A0A644ZTY8-F1
#
_entry.id   AF-A0A644ZTY8-F1
#
_cell.length_a   1.000
_cell.length_b   1.000
_cell.length_c   1.000
_cell.angle_alpha   90.00
_cell.angle_beta   90.00
_cell.angle_gamma   90.00
#
_symmetry.space_group_name_H-M   'P 1'
#
loop_
_entity.id
_entity.type
_entity.pdbx_description
1 polymer ?
#
loop_
_entity_poly.entity_id
_entity_poly.type
_entity_poly.pdbx_seq_one_letter_code
_entity_poly.pdbx_strand_id
1 'polypeptide(L)'
;MGTYGGLYLGAKYFNAGFEPIGISISHKNEEELQEKINYIQETSDYLELGIDVSRDDLWIEEGYVGISYNIPDPVTRKYMYMMAREEAIILDACYTGKVFRGMIEMIQEGKISKDKNVMLLHTGGIPGIFSDSHSQAMQEELWGEDQKEFKL
;
A
#
# COMPACT_ATOMS: atom_id res chain seq x y z
N MET A 1 7.14 -7.88 -1.55
CA MET A 1 6.72 -8.85 -2.59
C MET A 1 6.28 -10.19 -2.04
N GLY A 2 6.79 -10.67 -0.88
CA GLY A 2 6.25 -11.90 -0.26
C GLY A 2 4.72 -11.89 -0.03
N THR A 3 4.18 -10.86 0.63
CA THR A 3 2.72 -10.75 0.86
C THR A 3 1.91 -10.71 -0.43
N TYR A 4 2.31 -9.86 -1.39
CA TYR A 4 1.63 -9.74 -2.68
C TYR A 4 1.71 -11.03 -3.50
N GLY A 5 2.91 -11.62 -3.62
CA GLY A 5 3.14 -12.86 -4.35
C GLY A 5 2.34 -14.04 -3.79
N GLY A 6 2.30 -14.18 -2.46
CA GLY A 6 1.48 -15.20 -1.81
C GLY A 6 -0.02 -15.02 -2.07
N LEU A 7 -0.51 -13.78 -2.01
CA LEU A 7 -1.91 -13.47 -2.35
C LEU A 7 -2.22 -13.74 -3.82
N TYR A 8 -1.32 -13.36 -4.73
CA TYR A 8 -1.45 -13.60 -6.16
C TYR A 8 -1.49 -15.10 -6.48
N LEU A 9 -0.52 -15.86 -6.00
CA LEU A 9 -0.45 -17.31 -6.22
C LEU A 9 -1.66 -18.02 -5.60
N GLY A 10 -2.03 -17.65 -4.37
CA GLY A 10 -3.21 -18.20 -3.71
C GLY A 10 -4.51 -17.87 -4.47
N ALA A 11 -4.68 -16.63 -4.91
CA ALA A 11 -5.85 -16.20 -5.67
C ALA A 11 -6.00 -16.97 -6.99
N LYS A 12 -4.89 -17.15 -7.74
CA LYS A 12 -4.90 -17.95 -8.97
C LYS A 12 -5.13 -19.44 -8.69
N TYR A 13 -4.41 -20.02 -7.74
CA TYR A 13 -4.49 -21.45 -7.44
C TYR A 13 -5.88 -21.89 -6.97
N PHE A 14 -6.51 -21.10 -6.10
CA PHE A 14 -7.85 -21.39 -5.57
C PHE A 14 -8.99 -20.83 -6.42
N ASN A 15 -8.70 -20.13 -7.52
CA ASN A 15 -9.69 -19.39 -8.31
C ASN A 15 -10.58 -18.49 -7.43
N ALA A 16 -9.95 -17.69 -6.55
CA ALA A 16 -10.60 -17.05 -5.40
C ALA A 16 -11.54 -15.88 -5.74
N GLY A 17 -11.69 -15.54 -7.03
CA GLY A 17 -12.65 -14.53 -7.49
C GLY A 17 -12.29 -13.08 -7.13
N PHE A 18 -11.08 -12.83 -6.63
CA PHE A 18 -10.54 -11.48 -6.40
C PHE A 18 -9.20 -11.30 -7.11
N GLU A 19 -8.87 -10.04 -7.40
CA GLU A 19 -7.64 -9.64 -8.05
C GLU A 19 -6.77 -8.84 -7.07
N PRO A 20 -5.55 -9.32 -6.75
CA PRO A 20 -4.63 -8.56 -5.90
C PRO A 20 -4.05 -7.34 -6.62
N ILE A 21 -4.19 -6.17 -5.99
CA ILE A 21 -3.57 -4.92 -6.44
C ILE A 21 -2.46 -4.56 -5.44
N GLY A 22 -1.22 -4.47 -5.91
CA GLY A 22 -0.08 -4.08 -5.11
C GLY A 22 0.23 -2.59 -5.26
N ILE A 23 0.40 -1.85 -4.16
CA ILE A 23 0.94 -0.48 -4.20
C ILE A 23 2.44 -0.53 -3.88
N SER A 24 3.28 -0.04 -4.79
CA SER A 24 4.73 -0.01 -4.58
C SER A 24 5.12 1.07 -3.57
N ILE A 25 5.78 0.66 -2.50
CA ILE A 25 6.19 1.53 -1.38
C ILE A 25 7.62 2.08 -1.50
N SER A 26 8.35 1.67 -2.55
CA SER A 26 9.68 2.13 -2.90
C SER A 26 9.82 2.19 -4.42
N HIS A 27 10.63 3.12 -4.92
CA HIS A 27 11.06 3.08 -6.32
C HIS A 27 11.82 1.79 -6.57
N LYS A 28 11.56 1.17 -7.72
CA LYS A 28 12.28 0.00 -8.21
C LYS A 28 12.65 0.24 -9.66
N ASN A 29 13.80 -0.26 -10.06
CA ASN A 29 14.12 -0.35 -11.48
C ASN A 29 13.56 -1.66 -12.05
N GLU A 30 13.63 -1.82 -13.36
CA GLU A 30 13.13 -3.02 -14.06
C GLU A 30 13.83 -4.31 -13.61
N GLU A 31 15.12 -4.26 -13.29
CA GLU A 31 15.89 -5.42 -12.81
C GLU A 31 15.37 -5.89 -11.44
N GLU A 32 15.21 -4.96 -10.50
CA GLU A 32 14.65 -5.25 -9.17
C GLU A 32 13.22 -5.77 -9.27
N LEU A 33 12.41 -5.25 -10.20
CA LEU A 33 11.06 -5.75 -10.42
C LEU A 33 11.08 -7.18 -10.98
N GLN A 34 11.95 -7.44 -11.96
CA GLN A 34 12.11 -8.77 -12.54
C GLN A 34 12.59 -9.80 -11.52
N GLU A 35 13.53 -9.44 -10.63
CA GLU A 35 13.94 -10.29 -9.51
C GLU A 35 12.76 -10.67 -8.61
N LYS A 36 11.83 -9.74 -8.35
CA LYS A 36 10.63 -10.05 -7.56
C LYS A 36 9.66 -10.94 -8.30
N ILE A 37 9.52 -10.81 -9.61
CA ILE A 37 8.69 -11.70 -10.42
C ILE A 37 9.28 -13.10 -10.41
N ASN A 38 10.59 -13.22 -10.61
CA ASN A 38 11.31 -14.50 -10.54
C ASN A 38 11.12 -15.15 -9.17
N TYR A 39 11.18 -14.39 -8.07
CA TYR A 39 10.91 -14.92 -6.74
C TYR A 39 9.47 -15.48 -6.57
N ILE A 40 8.47 -14.86 -7.19
CA ILE A 40 7.09 -15.38 -7.18
C ILE A 40 7.00 -16.65 -8.03
N GLN A 41 7.67 -16.70 -9.20
CA GLN A 41 7.77 -17.92 -10.03
C GLN A 41 8.44 -19.06 -9.26
N GLU A 42 9.59 -18.82 -8.64
CA GLU A 42 10.31 -19.82 -7.82
C GLU A 42 9.41 -20.34 -6.69
N THR A 43 8.57 -19.48 -6.11
CA THR A 43 7.60 -19.89 -5.08
C THR A 43 6.50 -20.78 -5.67
N SER A 44 6.03 -20.49 -6.89
CA SER A 44 5.08 -21.33 -7.62
C SER A 44 5.66 -22.72 -7.91
N ASP A 45 6.90 -22.76 -8.41
CA ASP A 45 7.61 -23.99 -8.75
C ASP A 45 7.88 -24.84 -7.50
N TYR A 46 8.36 -24.21 -6.42
CA TYR A 46 8.63 -24.88 -5.15
C TYR A 46 7.39 -25.52 -4.53
N LEU A 47 6.23 -24.87 -4.67
CA LEU A 47 4.95 -25.37 -4.16
C LEU A 47 4.19 -26.22 -5.18
N GLU A 48 4.76 -26.48 -6.36
CA GLU A 48 4.16 -27.25 -7.45
C GLU A 48 2.76 -26.75 -7.86
N LEU A 49 2.56 -25.42 -7.87
CA LEU A 49 1.23 -24.83 -8.12
C LEU A 49 0.80 -24.87 -9.59
N GLY A 50 1.74 -25.10 -10.52
CA GLY A 50 1.49 -25.09 -11.96
C GLY A 50 1.05 -23.71 -12.49
N ILE A 51 1.48 -22.63 -11.84
CA ILE A 51 1.16 -21.25 -12.23
C ILE A 51 2.40 -20.62 -12.86
N ASP A 52 2.26 -20.16 -14.10
CA ASP A 52 3.23 -19.30 -14.75
C ASP A 52 2.98 -17.84 -14.35
N VAL A 53 4.05 -17.14 -13.96
CA VAL A 53 4.02 -15.77 -13.46
C VAL A 53 4.67 -14.86 -14.50
N SER A 54 3.89 -13.96 -15.09
CA SER A 54 4.39 -12.93 -15.98
C SER A 54 4.19 -11.53 -15.39
N ARG A 55 4.96 -10.54 -15.86
CA ARG A 55 4.78 -9.13 -15.46
C ARG A 55 3.36 -8.63 -15.76
N ASP A 56 2.79 -9.06 -16.88
CA ASP A 56 1.49 -8.61 -17.37
C ASP A 56 0.32 -9.16 -16.54
N ASP A 57 0.54 -10.25 -15.81
CA ASP A 57 -0.43 -10.80 -14.86
C ASP A 57 -0.49 -10.02 -13.54
N LEU A 58 0.53 -9.21 -13.24
CA LEU A 58 0.67 -8.54 -11.94
C LEU A 58 0.19 -7.09 -12.01
N TRP A 59 -0.90 -6.81 -11.30
CA TRP A 59 -1.31 -5.43 -11.04
C TRP A 59 -0.48 -4.84 -9.89
N ILE A 60 0.59 -4.14 -10.24
CA ILE A 60 1.43 -3.38 -9.30
C ILE A 60 1.42 -1.92 -9.74
N GLU A 61 0.90 -1.05 -8.87
CA GLU A 61 0.81 0.39 -9.09
C GLU A 61 1.98 1.12 -8.45
N GLU A 62 2.44 2.12 -9.18
CA GLU A 62 3.54 2.98 -8.79
C GLU A 62 3.05 4.42 -8.60
N GLY A 63 3.94 5.32 -8.16
CA GLY A 63 3.60 6.74 -7.97
C GLY A 63 3.11 7.12 -6.57
N TYR A 64 2.77 6.14 -5.72
CA TYR A 64 2.33 6.38 -4.34
C TYR A 64 3.45 6.30 -3.30
N VAL A 65 4.72 6.26 -3.73
CA VAL A 65 5.90 6.27 -2.85
C VAL A 65 5.98 7.56 -2.02
N GLY A 66 5.43 8.66 -2.53
CA GLY A 66 5.57 9.99 -1.91
C GLY A 66 7.01 10.49 -2.03
N ILE A 67 7.53 11.12 -0.98
CA ILE A 67 8.89 11.65 -0.97
C ILE A 67 9.94 10.55 -1.16
N SER A 68 9.87 9.48 -0.36
CA SER A 68 10.72 8.29 -0.49
C SER A 68 10.23 7.18 0.47
N TYR A 69 10.92 6.05 0.47
CA TYR A 69 10.70 4.97 1.43
C TYR A 69 10.92 5.45 2.88
N ASN A 70 9.92 5.22 3.74
CA ASN A 70 9.94 5.60 5.16
C ASN A 70 10.21 7.08 5.49
N ILE A 71 9.97 8.00 4.54
CA ILE A 71 10.05 9.44 4.78
C ILE A 71 8.64 10.00 5.06
N PRO A 72 8.46 10.87 6.08
CA PRO A 72 7.15 11.46 6.38
C PRO A 72 6.62 12.30 5.21
N ASP A 73 5.67 11.75 4.45
CA ASP A 73 5.03 12.43 3.32
C ASP A 73 3.69 13.07 3.75
N PRO A 74 3.52 14.41 3.62
CA PRO A 74 2.30 15.11 4.08
C PRO A 74 1.04 14.65 3.34
N VAL A 75 1.17 14.29 2.06
CA VAL A 75 0.03 13.79 1.28
C VAL A 75 -0.44 12.44 1.85
N THR A 76 0.48 11.51 2.11
CA THR A 76 0.19 10.23 2.76
C THR A 76 -0.46 10.43 4.14
N ARG A 77 0.07 11.35 4.96
CA ARG A 77 -0.50 11.65 6.28
C ARG A 77 -1.94 12.16 6.21
N LYS A 78 -2.30 12.96 5.21
CA LYS A 78 -3.70 13.37 4.99
C LYS A 78 -4.64 12.17 4.87
N TYR A 79 -4.24 11.12 4.14
CA TYR A 79 -5.04 9.90 4.02
C TYR A 79 -5.05 9.06 5.31
N MET A 80 -3.94 9.04 6.06
CA MET A 80 -3.93 8.42 7.39
C MET A 80 -4.93 9.12 8.33
N TYR A 81 -4.97 10.45 8.31
CA TYR A 81 -5.92 11.23 9.10
C TYR A 81 -7.36 10.98 8.68
N MET A 82 -7.63 10.88 7.38
CA MET A 82 -8.94 10.52 6.86
C MET A 82 -9.40 9.15 7.42
N MET A 83 -8.58 8.11 7.30
CA MET A 83 -8.94 6.78 7.83
C MET A 83 -9.17 6.79 9.34
N ALA A 84 -8.30 7.50 10.08
CA ALA A 84 -8.42 7.59 11.53
C ALA A 84 -9.68 8.34 11.98
N ARG A 85 -10.10 9.39 11.25
CA ARG A 85 -11.27 10.21 11.59
C ARG A 85 -12.58 9.52 11.22
N GLU A 86 -12.65 8.93 10.03
CA GLU A 86 -13.89 8.39 9.50
C GLU A 86 -14.17 6.98 10.02
N GLU A 87 -13.12 6.16 10.22
CA GLU A 87 -13.27 4.73 10.50
C GLU A 87 -12.60 4.29 11.81
N ALA A 88 -11.94 5.19 12.53
CA ALA A 88 -11.15 4.89 13.74
C ALA A 88 -10.05 3.82 13.53
N ILE A 89 -9.55 3.69 12.30
CA ILE A 89 -8.45 2.78 11.94
C ILE A 89 -7.16 3.59 11.78
N ILE A 90 -6.12 3.21 12.51
CA ILE A 90 -4.81 3.88 12.47
C ILE A 90 -3.88 3.17 11.50
N LEU A 91 -3.48 3.89 10.46
CA LEU A 91 -2.50 3.44 9.47
C LEU A 91 -1.10 3.96 9.83
N ASP A 92 -0.07 3.36 9.24
CA ASP A 92 1.31 3.81 9.31
C ASP A 92 1.73 4.65 8.09
N ALA A 93 2.74 5.50 8.25
CA ALA A 93 3.22 6.42 7.22
C ALA A 93 4.10 5.76 6.14
N CYS A 94 4.64 4.57 6.39
CA CYS A 94 5.56 3.90 5.47
C CYS A 94 4.83 2.97 4.49
N TYR A 95 3.81 2.24 4.96
CA TYR A 95 3.13 1.20 4.20
C TYR A 95 1.63 1.47 4.04
N THR A 96 0.85 1.19 5.07
CA THR A 96 -0.62 1.11 5.00
C THR A 96 -1.26 2.46 4.66
N GLY A 97 -0.69 3.58 5.08
CA GLY A 97 -1.10 4.92 4.65
C GLY A 97 -0.92 5.15 3.14
N LYS A 98 0.20 4.68 2.58
CA LYS A 98 0.47 4.78 1.12
C LYS A 98 -0.45 3.87 0.31
N VAL A 99 -0.72 2.67 0.82
CA VAL A 99 -1.67 1.73 0.20
C VAL A 99 -3.07 2.32 0.21
N PHE A 100 -3.51 2.88 1.33
CA PHE A 100 -4.83 3.50 1.45
C PHE A 100 -4.97 4.74 0.55
N ARG A 101 -3.93 5.59 0.51
CA ARG A 101 -3.84 6.68 -0.46
C ARG A 101 -4.01 6.18 -1.89
N GLY A 102 -3.22 5.17 -2.29
CA GLY A 102 -3.28 4.59 -3.62
C GLY A 102 -4.67 4.07 -3.96
N MET A 103 -5.29 3.32 -3.05
CA MET A 103 -6.65 2.84 -3.22
C MET A 103 -7.67 3.97 -3.48
N ILE A 104 -7.65 5.04 -2.68
CA ILE A 104 -8.59 6.15 -2.85
C ILE A 104 -8.33 6.91 -4.16
N GLU A 105 -7.07 7.22 -4.48
CA GLU A 105 -6.71 7.95 -5.69
C GLU A 105 -7.03 7.14 -6.96
N MET A 106 -6.75 5.82 -6.97
CA MET A 106 -7.12 4.94 -8.08
C MET A 106 -8.64 4.86 -8.31
N ILE A 107 -9.45 4.88 -7.25
CA ILE A 107 -10.92 4.91 -7.37
C ILE A 107 -11.39 6.27 -7.92
N GLN A 108 -10.77 7.37 -7.49
CA GLN A 108 -11.08 8.71 -7.97
C GLN A 108 -10.71 8.91 -9.44
N GLU A 109 -9.57 8.38 -9.86
CA GLU A 109 -9.07 8.39 -11.23
C GLU A 109 -9.82 7.41 -12.15
N GLY A 110 -10.62 6.49 -11.58
CA GLY A 110 -11.36 5.49 -12.33
C GLY A 110 -10.53 4.28 -12.78
N LYS A 111 -9.28 4.14 -12.31
CA LYS A 111 -8.48 2.90 -12.48
C LYS A 111 -9.15 1.72 -11.79
N ILE A 112 -9.72 1.96 -10.61
CA ILE A 112 -10.64 1.03 -9.95
C ILE A 112 -12.04 1.58 -10.12
N SER A 113 -12.93 0.78 -10.70
CA SER A 113 -14.31 1.21 -10.93
C SER A 113 -15.08 1.32 -9.61
N LYS A 114 -15.92 2.36 -9.50
CA LYS A 114 -16.74 2.66 -8.31
C LYS A 114 -17.84 1.63 -8.04
N ASP A 115 -18.12 0.75 -8.99
CA ASP A 115 -19.09 -0.35 -8.85
C ASP A 115 -18.48 -1.65 -8.29
N LYS A 116 -17.17 -1.66 -8.00
CA LYS A 116 -16.46 -2.82 -7.45
C LYS A 116 -16.37 -2.73 -5.93
N ASN A 117 -16.43 -3.90 -5.28
CA ASN A 117 -16.03 -4.03 -3.88
C ASN A 117 -14.52 -4.08 -3.79
N VAL A 118 -13.93 -3.28 -2.89
CA VAL A 118 -12.48 -3.21 -2.68
C VAL A 118 -12.18 -3.57 -1.22
N MET A 119 -11.25 -4.50 -1.01
CA MET A 119 -10.79 -4.90 0.32
C MET A 119 -9.39 -4.37 0.57
N LEU A 120 -9.26 -3.44 1.52
CA LEU A 120 -7.95 -2.99 2.00
C LEU A 120 -7.36 -4.04 2.94
N LEU A 121 -6.19 -4.58 2.60
CA LEU A 121 -5.44 -5.43 3.52
C LEU A 121 -4.57 -4.57 4.45
N HIS A 122 -5.01 -4.39 5.70
CA HIS A 122 -4.26 -3.67 6.71
C HIS A 122 -3.10 -4.53 7.27
N THR A 123 -1.90 -4.38 6.71
CA THR A 123 -0.72 -5.20 7.07
C THR A 123 -0.03 -4.82 8.39
N GLY A 124 -0.52 -3.81 9.12
CA GLY A 124 0.05 -3.37 10.40
C GLY A 124 0.97 -2.15 10.23
N GLY A 125 2.07 -2.09 10.97
CA GLY A 125 3.06 -1.00 10.87
C GLY A 125 2.87 0.15 11.87
N ILE A 126 1.80 0.13 12.66
CA ILE A 126 1.43 1.20 13.61
C ILE A 126 2.60 1.70 14.48
N PRO A 127 3.49 0.85 15.05
CA PRO A 127 4.63 1.35 15.83
C PRO A 127 5.50 2.39 15.11
N GLY A 128 5.53 2.37 13.77
CA GLY A 128 6.30 3.30 12.95
C GLY A 128 5.89 4.76 13.09
N ILE A 129 4.63 5.06 13.48
CA ILE A 129 4.18 6.45 13.67
C ILE A 129 4.82 7.11 14.90
N PHE A 130 5.38 6.32 15.81
CA PHE A 130 6.03 6.81 17.03
C PHE A 130 7.54 7.03 16.84
N SER A 131 8.09 6.88 15.64
CA SER A 131 9.47 7.33 15.39
C SER A 131 9.54 8.85 15.48
N ASP A 132 10.72 9.39 15.84
CA ASP A 132 10.90 10.84 16.00
C ASP A 132 10.45 11.62 14.75
N SER A 133 10.88 11.18 13.56
CA SER A 133 10.54 11.84 12.29
C SER A 133 9.05 11.86 11.97
N HIS A 134 8.35 10.74 12.15
CA HIS A 134 6.92 10.63 11.83
C HIS A 134 6.08 11.32 12.89
N SER A 135 6.40 11.12 14.18
CA SER A 135 5.68 11.73 15.29
C SER A 135 5.81 13.26 15.28
N GLN A 136 7.01 13.79 15.04
CA GLN A 136 7.22 15.24 14.95
C GLN A 136 6.44 15.85 13.78
N ALA A 137 6.51 15.23 12.59
CA ALA A 137 5.78 15.73 11.42
C ALA A 137 4.26 15.73 11.63
N MET A 138 3.72 14.70 12.29
CA MET A 138 2.29 14.68 12.64
C MET A 138 1.94 15.69 13.73
N GLN A 139 2.78 15.88 14.75
CA GLN A 139 2.54 16.85 15.81
C GLN A 139 2.54 18.29 15.28
N GLU A 140 3.43 18.61 14.35
CA GLU A 140 3.47 19.90 13.69
C GLU A 140 2.16 20.19 12.94
N GLU A 141 1.62 19.21 12.23
CA GLU A 141 0.37 19.36 11.46
C GLU A 141 -0.89 19.36 12.34
N LEU A 142 -0.90 18.54 13.38
CA LEU A 142 -2.08 18.34 14.22
C LEU A 142 -2.14 19.36 15.36
N TRP A 143 -1.02 19.65 16.04
CA TRP A 143 -0.95 20.49 17.23
C TRP A 143 -0.09 21.76 17.07
N GLY A 144 0.41 22.05 15.86
CA GLY A 144 1.20 23.27 15.59
C GLY A 144 0.38 24.57 15.68
N GLU A 145 1.07 25.71 15.75
CA GLU A 145 0.43 27.03 15.92
C GLU A 145 -0.49 27.41 14.75
N ASP A 146 -0.16 26.96 13.54
CA ASP A 146 -0.89 27.25 12.30
C ASP A 146 -2.07 26.30 12.05
N GLN A 147 -2.42 25.46 13.01
CA GLN A 147 -3.39 24.41 12.81
C GLN A 147 -4.83 24.95 12.71
N LYS A 148 -5.56 24.49 11.68
CA LYS A 148 -6.89 25.00 11.31
C LYS A 148 -8.05 24.05 11.59
N GLU A 149 -7.79 22.80 11.96
CA GLU A 149 -8.82 21.74 11.98
C GLU A 149 -9.18 21.20 13.39
N PHE A 150 -8.42 21.51 14.44
CA PHE A 150 -8.50 20.86 15.76
C PHE A 150 -8.08 21.76 16.91
N LYS A 151 -8.71 22.93 17.04
CA LYS A 151 -8.82 23.53 18.38
C LYS A 151 -10.03 22.89 19.07
N LEU A 152 -9.75 22.03 20.06
CA LEU A 152 -10.75 21.65 21.06
C LEU A 152 -11.30 22.90 21.75
#